data_AF-A0A059WT64-F1
#
_entry.id   AF-A0A059WT64-F1
#
_cell.length_a   1.000
_cell.length_b   1.000
_cell.length_c   1.000
_cell.angle_alpha   90.00
_cell.angle_beta   90.00
_cell.angle_gamma   90.00
#
_symmetry.space_group_name_H-M   'P 1'
#
loop_
_entity.id
_entity.type
_entity.pdbx_description
1 polymer ?
#
loop_
_entity_poly.entity_id
_entity_poly.type
_entity_poly.pdbx_seq_one_letter_code
_entity_poly.pdbx_strand_id
1 'polypeptide(L)'
;MTFSALIVLSNAIVGAGVFPVMWMGGRVLYGFAICAMFIVAQSWLNDAVGNSIRGRVMAIFYVCYIVGLGVGSFLLGFVDLATPAAPLVGIVFTALSMLPIGMTRLPQPPVPVGASIAFAAAWRISPVGIAGMLAVGGLSMMIAGFAPIHATEKGFSQQEVATLMFAMPLGTLIFQIPLGWISDRTDRRYVLIATSLLVALAGIAASRLDGGTFIILMMVYVVWSGASESIYSLSNAHANDRAGKTDLVTLSSTMLFAWSISGFVVPGFGTLLTAAYGTQSFMYVAIAIAIVFAAFVAWRILTARRVPPAATGHFAPMTAQAPVPVDAAAPVDAP
;
A
#
# COMPACT_ATOMS: atom_id res chain seq x y z
N MET A 1 13.45 -7.16 18.44
CA MET A 1 14.29 -8.35 18.13
C MET A 1 13.47 -9.59 17.79
N THR A 2 12.42 -9.93 18.55
CA THR A 2 11.57 -11.11 18.27
C THR A 2 11.00 -11.11 16.86
N PHE A 3 10.36 -10.01 16.42
CA PHE A 3 9.82 -9.93 15.05
C PHE A 3 10.91 -10.04 13.97
N SER A 4 12.14 -9.55 14.23
CA SER A 4 13.26 -9.71 13.29
C SER A 4 13.69 -11.16 13.15
N ALA A 5 13.71 -11.90 14.26
CA ALA A 5 13.95 -13.34 14.24
C ALA A 5 12.87 -14.09 13.45
N LEU A 6 11.60 -13.67 13.54
CA LEU A 6 10.53 -14.27 12.73
C LEU A 6 10.69 -13.99 11.23
N ILE A 7 11.16 -12.79 10.85
CA ILE A 7 11.49 -12.48 9.44
C ILE A 7 12.66 -13.36 8.95
N VAL A 8 13.71 -13.52 9.76
CA VAL A 8 14.84 -14.42 9.43
C VAL A 8 14.34 -15.86 9.27
N LEU A 9 13.52 -16.35 10.20
CA LEU A 9 12.95 -17.68 10.13
C LEU A 9 12.09 -17.86 8.87
N SER A 10 11.25 -16.87 8.53
CA SER A 10 10.49 -16.91 7.28
C SER A 10 11.40 -17.00 6.06
N ASN A 11 12.46 -16.21 5.97
CA ASN A 11 13.37 -16.25 4.83
C ASN A 11 14.11 -17.59 4.77
N ALA A 12 14.51 -18.15 5.91
CA ALA A 12 15.11 -19.48 5.97
C ALA A 12 14.14 -20.57 5.47
N ILE A 13 12.86 -20.51 5.87
CA ILE A 13 11.82 -21.43 5.38
C ILE A 13 11.66 -21.32 3.87
N VAL A 14 11.61 -20.11 3.32
CA VAL A 14 11.50 -19.88 1.87
C VAL A 14 12.76 -20.36 1.13
N GLY A 15 13.94 -20.15 1.72
CA GLY A 15 15.23 -20.58 1.16
C GLY A 15 15.49 -22.08 1.23
N ALA A 16 14.80 -22.80 2.11
CA ALA A 16 14.91 -24.26 2.22
C ALA A 16 14.33 -25.01 1.01
N GLY A 17 13.52 -24.34 0.18
CA GLY A 17 12.97 -24.88 -1.06
C GLY A 17 11.50 -24.54 -1.26
N VAL A 18 10.98 -24.90 -2.44
CA VAL A 18 9.59 -24.62 -2.83
C VAL A 18 8.66 -25.72 -2.32
N PHE A 19 8.47 -25.77 -1.00
CA PHE A 19 7.47 -26.63 -0.36
C PHE A 19 6.20 -25.82 -0.08
N PRO A 20 5.09 -26.01 -0.80
CA PRO A 20 3.96 -25.07 -0.79
C PRO A 20 3.42 -24.73 0.61
N VAL A 21 3.23 -25.74 1.47
CA VAL A 21 2.71 -25.55 2.83
C VAL A 21 3.68 -24.78 3.71
N MET A 22 4.97 -25.14 3.67
CA MET A 22 6.01 -24.43 4.43
C MET A 22 6.18 -23.01 3.91
N TRP A 23 6.16 -22.82 2.59
CA TRP A 23 6.27 -21.52 1.95
C TRP A 23 5.11 -20.59 2.34
N MET A 24 3.87 -21.11 2.35
CA MET A 24 2.71 -20.38 2.86
C MET A 24 2.88 -20.02 4.35
N GLY A 25 3.32 -20.97 5.18
CA GLY A 25 3.62 -20.71 6.60
C GLY A 25 4.68 -19.63 6.80
N GLY A 26 5.75 -19.66 5.99
CA GLY A 26 6.78 -18.63 5.97
C GLY A 26 6.19 -17.27 5.60
N ARG A 27 5.38 -17.18 4.55
CA ARG A 27 4.72 -15.92 4.15
C ARG A 27 3.80 -15.35 5.21
N VAL A 28 3.01 -16.19 5.89
CA VAL A 28 2.16 -15.77 7.01
C VAL A 28 3.02 -15.21 8.14
N LEU A 29 4.13 -15.89 8.47
CA LEU A 29 5.05 -15.46 9.50
C LEU A 29 5.71 -14.11 9.16
N TYR A 30 6.16 -13.95 7.90
CA TYR A 30 6.71 -12.69 7.40
C TYR A 30 5.71 -11.55 7.51
N GLY A 31 4.48 -11.78 7.03
CA GLY A 31 3.40 -10.79 7.07
C GLY A 31 3.10 -10.33 8.50
N PHE A 32 2.93 -11.28 9.42
CA PHE A 32 2.73 -10.97 10.84
C PHE A 32 3.91 -10.16 11.42
N ALA A 33 5.14 -10.62 11.18
CA ALA A 33 6.33 -10.00 11.74
C ALA A 33 6.60 -8.60 11.18
N ILE A 34 6.43 -8.39 9.87
CA ILE A 34 6.63 -7.09 9.24
C ILE A 34 5.56 -6.10 9.71
N CYS A 35 4.29 -6.50 9.78
CA CYS A 35 3.22 -5.65 10.31
C CYS A 35 3.51 -5.23 11.76
N ALA A 36 3.90 -6.19 12.60
CA ALA A 36 4.26 -5.89 13.99
C ALA A 36 5.49 -4.96 14.09
N MET A 37 6.49 -5.12 13.22
CA MET A 37 7.61 -4.19 13.14
C MET A 37 7.19 -2.78 12.75
N PHE A 38 6.30 -2.63 11.77
CA PHE A 38 5.79 -1.32 11.36
C PHE A 38 5.10 -0.62 12.53
N ILE A 39 4.22 -1.34 13.24
CA ILE A 39 3.53 -0.80 14.43
C ILE A 39 4.55 -0.37 15.49
N VAL A 40 5.51 -1.23 15.84
CA VAL A 40 6.54 -0.92 16.85
C VAL A 40 7.39 0.28 16.42
N ALA A 41 7.89 0.29 15.18
CA ALA A 41 8.70 1.39 14.66
C ALA A 41 7.94 2.72 14.68
N GLN A 42 6.66 2.70 14.29
CA GLN A 42 5.80 3.89 14.31
C GLN A 42 5.50 4.36 15.72
N SER A 43 5.27 3.46 16.67
CA SER A 43 5.09 3.81 18.08
C SER A 43 6.33 4.47 18.67
N TRP A 44 7.52 3.90 18.42
CA TRP A 44 8.79 4.50 18.84
C TRP A 44 9.01 5.89 18.22
N LEU A 45 8.77 6.04 16.92
CA LEU A 45 8.92 7.33 16.24
C LEU A 45 7.93 8.38 16.75
N ASN A 46 6.69 7.99 17.06
CA ASN A 46 5.70 8.93 17.60
C ASN A 46 6.02 9.38 19.03
N ASP A 47 6.52 8.46 19.86
CA ASP A 47 6.89 8.72 21.25
C ASP A 47 8.18 9.55 21.36
N ALA A 48 9.20 9.21 20.58
CA ALA A 48 10.52 9.86 20.66
C ALA A 48 10.57 11.25 20.00
N VAL A 49 9.60 11.60 19.14
CA VAL A 49 9.66 12.81 18.30
C VAL A 49 8.55 13.79 18.67
N GLY A 50 8.95 15.00 19.06
CA GLY A 50 8.03 16.11 19.36
C GLY A 50 7.20 16.57 18.15
N ASN A 51 6.01 17.11 18.41
CA ASN A 51 5.02 17.48 17.37
C ASN A 51 5.58 18.41 16.27
N SER A 52 6.51 19.31 16.60
CA SER A 52 7.06 20.30 15.65
C SER A 52 7.83 19.69 14.47
N ILE A 53 8.44 18.51 14.65
CA ILE A 53 9.24 17.82 13.63
C ILE A 53 8.70 16.44 13.26
N ARG A 54 7.66 15.96 13.94
CA ARG A 54 7.07 14.62 13.74
C ARG A 54 6.71 14.33 12.29
N GLY A 55 6.05 15.28 11.61
CA GLY A 55 5.68 15.11 10.20
C GLY A 55 6.89 14.93 9.28
N ARG A 56 7.99 15.66 9.53
CA ARG A 56 9.24 15.53 8.77
C ARG A 56 9.90 14.17 9.00
N VAL A 57 9.95 13.70 10.25
CA VAL A 57 10.53 12.39 10.57
C VAL A 57 9.72 11.26 9.95
N MET A 58 8.38 11.32 10.03
CA MET A 58 7.50 10.33 9.39
C MET A 58 7.62 10.35 7.86
N ALA A 59 7.82 11.51 7.24
CA ALA A 59 8.09 11.61 5.80
C ALA A 59 9.43 10.94 5.43
N ILE A 60 10.49 11.16 6.21
CA ILE A 60 11.79 10.49 6.00
C ILE A 60 11.65 8.98 6.15
N PHE A 61 10.99 8.51 7.21
CA PHE A 61 10.69 7.09 7.41
C PHE A 61 10.01 6.47 6.18
N TYR A 62 8.99 7.16 5.65
CA TYR A 62 8.26 6.70 4.47
C TYR A 62 9.11 6.70 3.20
N VAL A 63 9.93 7.73 2.96
CA VAL A 63 10.86 7.76 1.82
C VAL A 63 11.88 6.62 1.91
N CYS A 64 12.46 6.38 3.09
CA CYS A 64 13.37 5.25 3.32
C CYS A 64 12.69 3.91 3.04
N TYR A 65 11.40 3.75 3.40
CA TYR A 65 10.63 2.56 3.09
C TYR A 65 10.45 2.35 1.58
N ILE A 66 10.00 3.38 0.85
CA ILE A 66 9.79 3.31 -0.62
C ILE A 66 11.11 3.04 -1.34
N VAL A 67 12.19 3.71 -0.95
CA VAL A 67 13.53 3.48 -1.50
C VAL A 67 13.99 2.05 -1.18
N GLY A 68 13.78 1.57 0.05
CA GLY A 68 14.13 0.21 0.45
C GLY A 68 13.38 -0.86 -0.36
N LEU A 69 12.09 -0.68 -0.63
CA LEU A 69 11.31 -1.55 -1.52
C LEU A 69 11.88 -1.56 -2.94
N GLY A 70 12.18 -0.37 -3.48
CA GLY A 70 12.75 -0.25 -4.82
C GLY A 70 14.12 -0.93 -4.90
N VAL A 71 15.05 -0.56 -4.03
CA VAL A 71 16.42 -1.11 -4.00
C VAL A 71 16.38 -2.62 -3.79
N GLY A 72 15.54 -3.11 -2.86
CA GLY A 72 15.36 -4.55 -2.65
C GLY A 72 14.88 -5.28 -3.91
N SER A 73 13.94 -4.69 -4.64
CA SER A 73 13.46 -5.24 -5.92
C SER A 73 14.53 -5.19 -7.01
N PHE A 74 15.32 -4.11 -7.08
CA PHE A 74 16.41 -3.97 -8.04
C PHE A 74 17.55 -4.97 -7.79
N LEU A 75 17.87 -5.25 -6.53
CA LEU A 75 18.86 -6.26 -6.14
C LEU A 75 18.50 -7.66 -6.64
N LEU A 76 17.21 -7.95 -6.89
CA LEU A 76 16.79 -9.21 -7.49
C LEU A 76 17.37 -9.41 -8.90
N GLY A 77 17.76 -8.35 -9.61
CA GLY A 77 18.41 -8.46 -10.92
C GLY A 77 19.82 -9.07 -10.88
N PHE A 78 20.47 -9.07 -9.72
CA PHE A 78 21.88 -9.48 -9.55
C PHE A 78 22.05 -10.83 -8.84
N VAL A 79 20.95 -11.49 -8.46
CA VAL A 79 20.98 -12.77 -7.73
C VAL A 79 20.42 -13.89 -8.59
N ASP A 80 20.96 -15.10 -8.45
CA ASP A 80 20.40 -16.27 -9.11
C ASP A 80 19.13 -16.73 -8.38
N LEU A 81 17.97 -16.51 -9.02
CA LEU A 81 16.65 -16.85 -8.48
C LEU A 81 16.39 -18.37 -8.44
N ALA A 82 17.20 -19.20 -9.10
CA ALA A 82 17.15 -20.65 -8.98
C ALA A 82 17.80 -21.16 -7.68
N THR A 83 18.52 -20.30 -6.97
CA THR A 83 19.20 -20.63 -5.72
C THR A 83 18.54 -19.94 -4.52
N PRO A 84 18.88 -20.33 -3.28
CA PRO A 84 18.46 -19.62 -2.07
C PRO A 84 19.04 -18.20 -1.90
N ALA A 85 19.72 -17.63 -2.91
CA ALA A 85 20.40 -16.35 -2.81
C ALA A 85 19.46 -15.20 -2.40
N ALA A 86 18.25 -15.10 -2.98
CA ALA A 86 17.32 -14.02 -2.64
C ALA A 86 16.86 -14.06 -1.16
N PRO A 87 16.40 -15.20 -0.61
CA PRO A 87 16.14 -15.32 0.83
C PRO A 87 17.37 -15.06 1.72
N LEU A 88 18.57 -15.48 1.29
CA LEU A 88 19.82 -15.21 2.03
C LEU A 88 20.12 -13.72 2.12
N VAL A 89 19.94 -12.96 1.03
CA VAL A 89 20.03 -11.50 1.04
C VAL A 89 19.03 -10.93 2.05
N GLY A 90 17.79 -11.41 2.05
CA GLY A 90 16.76 -11.03 3.03
C GLY A 90 17.20 -11.27 4.48
N ILE A 91 17.83 -12.42 4.77
CA ILE A 91 18.38 -12.74 6.10
C ILE A 91 19.49 -11.76 6.49
N VAL A 92 20.45 -11.50 5.59
CA VAL A 92 21.58 -10.59 5.85
C VAL A 92 21.10 -9.18 6.15
N PHE A 93 20.21 -8.62 5.32
CA PHE A 93 19.67 -7.28 5.54
C PHE A 93 18.83 -7.20 6.82
N THR A 94 18.06 -8.24 7.13
CA THR A 94 17.30 -8.30 8.39
C THR A 94 18.25 -8.33 9.59
N ALA A 95 19.33 -9.12 9.55
CA ALA A 95 20.33 -9.16 10.61
C ALA A 95 21.05 -7.81 10.78
N LEU A 96 21.44 -7.16 9.68
CA LEU A 96 22.03 -5.82 9.71
C LEU A 96 21.08 -4.78 10.30
N SER A 97 19.77 -4.86 10.00
CA SER A 97 18.76 -3.96 10.56
C SER A 97 18.63 -4.07 12.08
N MET A 98 19.01 -5.21 12.68
CA MET A 98 18.97 -5.42 14.12
C MET A 98 20.11 -4.70 14.86
N LEU A 99 21.24 -4.41 14.20
CA LEU A 99 22.40 -3.78 14.81
C LEU A 99 22.08 -2.39 15.41
N PRO A 100 21.52 -1.42 14.66
CA PRO A 100 21.22 -0.10 15.23
C PRO A 100 20.15 -0.17 16.34
N ILE A 101 19.18 -1.08 16.21
CA ILE A 101 18.14 -1.30 17.23
C ILE A 101 18.73 -1.93 18.49
N GLY A 102 19.70 -2.84 18.37
CA GLY A 102 20.38 -3.45 19.52
C GLY A 102 21.32 -2.49 20.25
N MET A 103 21.79 -1.44 19.55
CA MET A 103 22.70 -0.43 20.11
C MET A 103 21.97 0.74 20.78
N THR A 104 20.67 0.90 20.53
CA THR A 104 19.89 1.99 21.14
C THR A 104 19.62 1.74 22.62
N ARG A 105 19.49 2.82 23.39
CA ARG A 105 19.10 2.80 24.82
C ARG A 105 17.72 3.42 25.04
N LEU A 106 16.97 3.65 23.97
CA LEU A 106 15.63 4.22 24.06
C LEU A 106 14.71 3.29 24.87
N PRO A 107 13.87 3.86 25.75
CA PRO A 107 12.85 3.09 26.46
C PRO A 107 11.84 2.50 25.48
N GLN A 108 11.17 1.42 25.91
CA GLN A 108 10.04 0.90 25.14
C GLN A 108 8.88 1.92 25.19
N PRO A 109 8.25 2.24 24.06
CA PRO A 109 7.11 3.14 24.03
C PRO A 109 5.94 2.48 24.73
N PRO A 110 4.97 3.30 25.18
CA PRO A 110 3.74 2.79 25.74
C PRO A 110 2.98 1.90 24.74
N VAL A 111 2.20 0.97 25.27
CA VAL A 111 1.32 0.11 24.47
C VAL A 111 0.34 1.01 23.70
N PRO A 112 0.22 0.87 22.37
CA PRO A 112 -0.72 1.67 21.59
C PRO A 112 -2.15 1.53 22.11
N VAL A 113 -2.91 2.63 22.11
CA VAL A 113 -4.35 2.61 22.42
C VAL A 113 -5.05 1.68 21.42
N GLY A 114 -5.93 0.82 21.93
CA GLY A 114 -6.55 -0.25 21.15
C GLY A 114 -7.28 0.26 19.89
N ALA A 115 -7.00 -0.38 18.76
CA ALA A 115 -7.76 -0.21 17.53
C ALA A 115 -9.03 -1.07 17.57
N SER A 116 -10.15 -0.51 17.10
CA SER A 116 -11.40 -1.28 16.91
C SER A 116 -11.84 -1.25 15.45
N ILE A 117 -12.45 -2.35 14.99
CA ILE A 117 -12.97 -2.47 13.63
C ILE A 117 -14.49 -2.36 13.70
N ALA A 118 -15.06 -1.38 13.00
CA ALA A 118 -16.51 -1.13 12.98
C ALA A 118 -16.98 -0.74 11.57
N PHE A 119 -17.10 -1.73 10.68
CA PHE A 119 -17.49 -1.52 9.27
C PHE A 119 -18.78 -0.72 9.10
N ALA A 120 -19.83 -1.04 9.86
CA ALA A 120 -21.11 -0.34 9.75
C ALA A 120 -20.99 1.16 10.12
N ALA A 121 -20.24 1.46 11.20
CA ALA A 121 -20.00 2.83 11.63
C ALA A 121 -19.13 3.58 10.60
N ALA A 122 -18.05 2.96 10.14
CA ALA A 122 -17.15 3.54 9.14
C ALA A 122 -17.85 3.78 7.80
N TRP A 123 -18.71 2.85 7.37
CA TRP A 123 -19.53 3.00 6.17
C TRP A 123 -20.53 4.15 6.31
N ARG A 124 -21.13 4.33 7.49
CA ARG A 124 -22.03 5.47 7.75
C ARG A 124 -21.29 6.82 7.65
N ILE A 125 -20.04 6.88 8.11
CA ILE A 125 -19.20 8.09 8.05
C ILE A 125 -18.76 8.38 6.61
N SER A 126 -18.17 7.39 5.94
CA SER A 126 -17.60 7.57 4.59
C SER A 126 -17.69 6.30 3.76
N PRO A 127 -18.82 6.08 3.06
CA PRO A 127 -18.95 4.95 2.13
C PRO A 127 -17.90 4.97 1.02
N VAL A 128 -17.59 6.16 0.50
CA VAL A 128 -16.56 6.37 -0.53
C VAL A 128 -15.17 6.03 0.01
N GLY A 129 -14.88 6.38 1.27
CA GLY A 129 -13.62 6.02 1.91
C GLY A 129 -13.44 4.51 2.01
N ILE A 130 -14.44 3.79 2.53
CA ILE A 130 -14.38 2.33 2.68
C ILE A 130 -14.33 1.62 1.31
N ALA A 131 -15.18 2.01 0.36
CA ALA A 131 -15.15 1.45 -0.98
C ALA A 131 -13.80 1.73 -1.68
N GLY A 132 -13.22 2.91 -1.46
CA GLY A 132 -11.91 3.27 -2.00
C GLY A 132 -10.78 2.45 -1.41
N MET A 133 -10.83 2.15 -0.10
CA MET A 133 -9.87 1.23 0.56
C MET A 133 -9.98 -0.19 0.03
N LEU A 134 -11.19 -0.70 -0.16
CA LEU A 134 -11.41 -2.00 -0.80
C LEU A 134 -10.88 -1.99 -2.23
N ALA A 135 -11.15 -0.95 -3.02
CA ALA A 135 -10.68 -0.85 -4.40
C ALA A 135 -9.15 -0.82 -4.46
N VAL A 136 -8.51 0.10 -3.73
CA VAL A 136 -7.05 0.26 -3.77
C VAL A 136 -6.32 -0.93 -3.13
N GLY A 137 -6.85 -1.56 -2.09
CA GLY A 137 -6.25 -2.79 -1.54
C GLY A 137 -6.10 -3.89 -2.57
N GLY A 138 -7.18 -4.15 -3.31
CA GLY A 138 -7.18 -5.12 -4.40
C GLY A 138 -6.26 -4.70 -5.55
N LEU A 139 -6.35 -3.45 -6.01
CA LEU A 139 -5.51 -2.91 -7.08
C LEU A 139 -4.01 -3.00 -6.74
N SER A 140 -3.61 -2.50 -5.58
CA SER A 140 -2.21 -2.46 -5.13
C SER A 140 -1.59 -3.85 -5.10
N MET A 141 -2.24 -4.81 -4.42
CA MET A 141 -1.69 -6.16 -4.27
C MET A 141 -1.75 -6.96 -5.58
N MET A 142 -2.78 -6.74 -6.40
CA MET A 142 -2.89 -7.38 -7.70
C MET A 142 -1.80 -6.88 -8.66
N ILE A 143 -1.65 -5.57 -8.82
CA ILE A 143 -0.67 -4.98 -9.72
C ILE A 143 0.76 -5.33 -9.26
N ALA A 144 1.07 -5.16 -7.98
CA ALA A 144 2.41 -5.46 -7.46
C ALA A 144 2.77 -6.95 -7.56
N GLY A 145 1.79 -7.84 -7.36
CA GLY A 145 2.01 -9.29 -7.44
C GLY A 145 2.12 -9.83 -8.87
N PHE A 146 1.32 -9.30 -9.80
CA PHE A 146 1.24 -9.83 -11.17
C PHE A 146 2.15 -9.11 -12.16
N ALA A 147 2.56 -7.86 -11.92
CA ALA A 147 3.48 -7.14 -12.80
C ALA A 147 4.77 -7.93 -13.14
N PRO A 148 5.52 -8.51 -12.17
CA PRO A 148 6.70 -9.28 -12.51
C PRO A 148 6.38 -10.60 -13.24
N ILE A 149 5.23 -11.22 -12.95
CA ILE A 149 4.79 -12.45 -13.64
C ILE A 149 4.51 -12.14 -15.11
N HIS A 150 3.72 -11.08 -15.36
CA HIS A 150 3.37 -10.62 -16.70
C HIS A 150 4.62 -10.22 -17.50
N ALA A 151 5.52 -9.43 -16.92
CA ALA A 151 6.75 -9.03 -17.60
C ALA A 151 7.66 -10.22 -17.94
N THR A 152 7.77 -11.20 -17.02
CA THR A 152 8.54 -12.43 -17.27
C THR A 152 7.93 -13.26 -18.41
N GLU A 153 6.59 -13.40 -18.44
CA GLU A 153 5.91 -14.13 -19.51
C GLU A 153 6.05 -13.46 -20.88
N LYS A 154 6.16 -12.13 -20.92
CA LYS A 154 6.47 -11.38 -22.15
C LYS A 154 7.91 -11.52 -22.62
N GLY A 155 8.76 -12.25 -21.89
CA GLY A 155 10.14 -12.52 -22.26
C GLY A 155 11.11 -11.41 -21.88
N PHE A 156 10.72 -10.47 -21.01
CA PHE A 156 11.67 -9.50 -20.47
C PHE A 156 12.69 -10.20 -19.56
N SER A 157 13.92 -9.70 -19.60
CA SER A 157 15.01 -10.21 -18.77
C SER A 157 14.75 -9.97 -17.29
N GLN A 158 15.40 -10.76 -16.44
CA GLN A 158 15.34 -10.58 -14.98
C GLN A 158 15.74 -9.17 -14.54
N GLN A 159 16.73 -8.56 -15.21
CA GLN A 159 17.16 -7.19 -14.92
C GLN A 159 16.08 -6.16 -15.28
N GLU A 160 15.37 -6.35 -16.38
CA GLU A 160 14.24 -5.52 -16.78
C GLU A 160 13.07 -5.65 -15.79
N VAL A 161 12.72 -6.87 -15.38
CA VAL A 161 11.69 -7.11 -14.36
C VAL A 161 12.06 -6.45 -13.03
N ALA A 162 13.31 -6.58 -12.58
CA ALA A 162 13.80 -5.93 -11.36
C ALA A 162 13.73 -4.39 -11.47
N THR A 163 14.06 -3.85 -12.64
CA THR A 163 13.98 -2.40 -12.93
C THR A 163 12.53 -1.90 -12.95
N LEU A 164 11.61 -2.69 -13.51
CA LEU A 164 10.17 -2.40 -13.50
C LEU A 164 9.65 -2.30 -12.05
N MET A 165 9.96 -3.29 -11.22
CA MET A 165 9.55 -3.32 -9.81
C MET A 165 10.19 -2.19 -8.99
N PHE A 166 11.40 -1.74 -9.34
CA PHE A 166 12.02 -0.55 -8.76
C PHE A 166 11.26 0.74 -9.14
N ALA A 167 10.84 0.86 -10.41
CA ALA A 167 10.21 2.07 -10.92
C ALA A 167 8.76 2.25 -10.43
N MET A 168 8.00 1.17 -10.29
CA MET A 168 6.57 1.20 -9.94
C MET A 168 6.24 2.01 -8.67
N PRO A 169 6.95 1.86 -7.53
CA PRO A 169 6.71 2.68 -6.33
C PRO A 169 7.02 4.18 -6.52
N LEU A 170 7.91 4.55 -7.45
CA LEU A 170 8.19 5.97 -7.75
C LEU A 170 6.97 6.66 -8.36
N GLY A 171 6.14 5.92 -9.10
CA GLY A 171 4.86 6.41 -9.60
C GLY A 171 3.98 6.98 -8.48
N THR A 172 3.97 6.35 -7.31
CA THR A 172 3.23 6.83 -6.14
C THR A 172 3.65 8.25 -5.77
N LEU A 173 4.96 8.52 -5.68
CA LEU A 173 5.46 9.85 -5.37
C LEU A 173 5.09 10.88 -6.45
N ILE A 174 5.17 10.49 -7.72
CA ILE A 174 4.90 11.36 -8.88
C ILE A 174 3.42 11.77 -8.93
N PHE A 175 2.49 10.82 -8.72
CA PHE A 175 1.06 11.06 -8.92
C PHE A 175 0.35 11.54 -7.66
N GLN A 176 0.76 11.08 -6.49
CA GLN A 176 0.06 11.33 -5.24
C GLN A 176 0.08 12.81 -4.83
N ILE A 177 1.21 13.50 -5.04
CA ILE A 177 1.37 14.92 -4.72
C ILE A 177 0.45 15.81 -5.56
N PRO A 178 0.49 15.78 -6.92
CA PRO A 178 -0.37 16.63 -7.72
C PRO A 178 -1.85 16.28 -7.56
N LEU A 179 -2.22 14.99 -7.53
CA LEU A 179 -3.61 14.59 -7.32
C LEU A 179 -4.14 15.03 -5.95
N GLY A 180 -3.29 14.96 -4.92
CA GLY A 180 -3.57 15.50 -3.61
C GLY A 180 -3.86 17.00 -3.61
N TRP A 181 -2.98 17.78 -4.25
CA TRP A 181 -3.12 19.24 -4.40
C TRP A 181 -4.40 19.64 -5.14
N ILE A 182 -4.79 18.89 -6.17
CA ILE A 182 -6.06 19.10 -6.90
C ILE A 182 -7.24 18.78 -5.97
N SER A 183 -7.14 17.70 -5.19
CA SER A 183 -8.21 17.24 -4.31
C SER A 183 -8.52 18.19 -3.15
N ASP A 184 -7.54 19.00 -2.72
CA ASP A 184 -7.76 20.03 -1.70
C ASP A 184 -8.54 21.25 -2.22
N ARG A 185 -8.53 21.49 -3.53
CA ARG A 185 -9.20 22.64 -4.16
C ARG A 185 -10.53 22.28 -4.82
N THR A 186 -10.83 21.00 -4.93
CA THR A 186 -12.03 20.49 -5.61
C THR A 186 -12.78 19.52 -4.71
N ASP A 187 -13.96 19.06 -5.10
CA ASP A 187 -14.57 17.94 -4.37
C ASP A 187 -13.72 16.69 -4.62
N ARG A 188 -13.15 16.11 -3.56
CA ARG A 188 -12.29 14.92 -3.63
C ARG A 188 -12.92 13.77 -4.42
N ARG A 189 -14.26 13.69 -4.48
CA ARG A 189 -14.98 12.67 -5.27
C ARG A 189 -14.72 12.79 -6.77
N TYR A 190 -14.58 14.00 -7.32
CA TYR A 190 -14.23 14.17 -8.75
C TYR A 190 -12.81 13.70 -9.04
N VAL A 191 -11.87 14.00 -8.13
CA VAL A 191 -10.48 13.52 -8.27
C VAL A 191 -10.43 12.01 -8.18
N LEU A 192 -11.16 11.39 -7.23
CA LEU A 192 -11.27 9.93 -7.14
C LEU A 192 -11.80 9.28 -8.43
N ILE A 193 -12.82 9.87 -9.07
CA ILE A 193 -13.31 9.39 -10.38
C ILE A 193 -12.21 9.52 -11.44
N ALA A 194 -11.59 10.69 -11.58
CA ALA A 194 -10.54 10.92 -12.57
C ALA A 194 -9.35 9.97 -12.38
N THR A 195 -8.90 9.78 -11.14
CA THR A 195 -7.82 8.84 -10.80
C THR A 195 -8.23 7.40 -11.10
N SER A 196 -9.46 7.00 -10.80
CA SER A 196 -9.96 5.66 -11.11
C SER A 196 -10.04 5.41 -12.62
N LEU A 197 -10.47 6.41 -13.40
CA LEU A 197 -10.45 6.33 -14.86
C LEU A 197 -9.02 6.24 -15.40
N LEU A 198 -8.06 6.97 -14.80
CA LEU A 198 -6.64 6.84 -15.15
C LEU A 198 -6.11 5.43 -14.87
N VAL A 199 -6.50 4.80 -13.76
CA VAL A 199 -6.17 3.39 -13.46
C VAL A 199 -6.74 2.45 -14.52
N ALA A 200 -8.00 2.64 -14.91
CA ALA A 200 -8.64 1.84 -15.97
C ALA A 200 -7.93 2.03 -17.33
N LEU A 201 -7.62 3.27 -17.71
CA LEU A 201 -6.90 3.59 -18.94
C LEU A 201 -5.48 3.00 -18.93
N ALA A 202 -4.78 3.05 -17.80
CA ALA A 202 -3.45 2.45 -17.66
C ALA A 202 -3.51 0.93 -17.75
N GLY A 203 -4.52 0.27 -17.17
CA GLY A 203 -4.75 -1.16 -17.34
C GLY A 203 -5.07 -1.56 -18.79
N ILE A 204 -5.86 -0.75 -19.50
CA ILE A 204 -6.12 -0.94 -20.94
C ILE A 204 -4.82 -0.75 -21.72
N ALA A 205 -4.06 0.31 -21.45
CA ALA A 205 -2.79 0.58 -22.09
C ALA A 205 -1.79 -0.56 -21.86
N ALA A 206 -1.71 -1.11 -20.65
CA ALA A 206 -0.90 -2.29 -20.35
C ALA A 206 -1.30 -3.43 -21.30
N SER A 207 -2.58 -3.82 -21.32
CA SER A 207 -3.06 -4.93 -22.16
C SER A 207 -2.81 -4.76 -23.67
N ARG A 208 -2.82 -3.51 -24.17
CA ARG A 208 -2.69 -3.20 -25.61
C ARG A 208 -1.26 -2.95 -26.05
N LEU A 209 -0.39 -2.48 -25.15
CA LEU A 209 1.01 -2.17 -25.43
C LEU A 209 1.97 -3.29 -24.98
N ASP A 210 1.42 -4.46 -24.66
CA ASP A 210 2.12 -5.68 -24.25
C ASP A 210 3.21 -6.18 -25.23
N GLY A 211 3.19 -5.75 -26.51
CA GLY A 211 4.22 -6.06 -27.51
C GLY A 211 5.21 -4.91 -27.78
N GLY A 212 5.14 -3.84 -26.98
CA GLY A 212 5.99 -2.66 -27.10
C GLY A 212 7.39 -2.85 -26.48
N THR A 213 8.18 -1.77 -26.47
CA THR A 213 9.48 -1.77 -25.80
C THR A 213 9.33 -1.79 -24.27
N PHE A 214 10.33 -2.31 -23.58
CA PHE A 214 10.38 -2.32 -22.11
C PHE A 214 10.11 -0.94 -21.49
N ILE A 215 10.65 0.13 -22.08
CA ILE A 215 10.46 1.50 -21.60
C ILE A 215 8.98 1.90 -21.62
N ILE A 216 8.24 1.56 -22.68
CA ILE A 216 6.81 1.88 -22.77
C ILE A 216 6.05 1.13 -21.69
N LEU A 217 6.32 -0.16 -21.51
CA LEU A 217 5.69 -0.97 -20.46
C LEU A 217 5.97 -0.38 -19.08
N MET A 218 7.23 -0.06 -18.79
CA MET A 218 7.64 0.54 -17.54
C MET A 218 6.89 1.86 -17.26
N MET A 219 6.79 2.75 -18.24
CA MET A 219 6.06 4.00 -18.10
C MET A 219 4.57 3.76 -17.80
N VAL A 220 3.94 2.80 -18.48
CA VAL A 220 2.54 2.43 -18.22
C VAL A 220 2.36 1.94 -16.79
N TYR A 221 3.21 1.04 -16.31
CA TYR A 221 3.13 0.51 -14.94
C TYR A 221 3.45 1.55 -13.86
N VAL A 222 4.35 2.51 -14.12
CA VAL A 222 4.60 3.65 -13.23
C VAL A 222 3.33 4.49 -13.07
N VAL A 223 2.66 4.83 -14.18
CA VAL A 223 1.38 5.55 -14.14
C VAL A 223 0.32 4.72 -13.43
N TRP A 224 0.24 3.43 -13.75
CA TRP A 224 -0.78 2.54 -13.21
C TRP A 224 -0.67 2.35 -11.70
N SER A 225 0.55 2.05 -11.22
CA SER A 225 0.89 1.93 -9.81
C SER A 225 0.64 3.23 -9.07
N GLY A 226 1.14 4.35 -9.59
CA GLY A 226 0.99 5.66 -8.96
C GLY A 226 -0.44 6.16 -8.88
N ALA A 227 -1.23 6.00 -9.95
CA ALA A 227 -2.65 6.33 -9.95
C ALA A 227 -3.43 5.43 -8.98
N SER A 228 -3.13 4.14 -8.93
CA SER A 228 -3.78 3.20 -8.01
C SER A 228 -3.52 3.59 -6.55
N GLU A 229 -2.26 3.80 -6.17
CA GLU A 229 -1.90 4.19 -4.80
C GLU A 229 -2.44 5.58 -4.41
N SER A 230 -2.65 6.47 -5.37
CA SER A 230 -3.27 7.78 -5.10
C SER A 230 -4.71 7.65 -4.57
N ILE A 231 -5.44 6.61 -4.99
CA ILE A 231 -6.79 6.29 -4.48
C ILE A 231 -6.76 6.10 -2.96
N TYR A 232 -5.68 5.51 -2.41
CA TYR A 232 -5.55 5.32 -0.96
C TYR A 232 -5.61 6.66 -0.24
N SER A 233 -4.68 7.57 -0.53
CA SER A 233 -4.62 8.87 0.16
C SER A 233 -5.85 9.74 -0.07
N LEU A 234 -6.42 9.73 -1.28
CA LEU A 234 -7.62 10.49 -1.59
C LEU A 234 -8.85 9.96 -0.82
N SER A 235 -8.98 8.64 -0.73
CA SER A 235 -10.07 7.99 0.02
C SER A 235 -9.93 8.22 1.51
N ASN A 236 -8.69 8.20 2.02
CA ASN A 236 -8.42 8.50 3.42
C ASN A 236 -8.72 9.96 3.76
N ALA A 237 -8.27 10.91 2.94
CA ALA A 237 -8.58 12.33 3.12
C ALA A 237 -10.10 12.58 3.05
N HIS A 238 -10.80 11.97 2.09
CA HIS A 238 -12.26 12.05 1.98
C HIS A 238 -13.00 11.52 3.23
N ALA A 239 -12.48 10.46 3.84
CA ALA A 239 -13.06 9.87 5.05
C ALA A 239 -12.78 10.73 6.29
N ASN A 240 -11.56 11.25 6.43
CA ASN A 240 -11.17 12.13 7.53
C ASN A 240 -11.96 13.43 7.53
N ASP A 241 -12.26 14.02 6.36
CA ASP A 241 -13.11 15.22 6.25
C ASP A 241 -14.54 15.03 6.79
N ARG A 242 -14.97 13.79 7.03
CA ARG A 242 -16.32 13.45 7.51
C ARG A 242 -16.34 12.86 8.92
N ALA A 243 -15.18 12.56 9.47
CA ALA A 243 -15.06 11.89 10.76
C ALA A 243 -15.05 12.90 11.90
N GLY A 244 -15.80 12.62 12.96
CA GLY A 244 -15.59 13.30 14.24
C GLY A 244 -14.26 12.87 14.85
N LYS A 245 -13.67 13.71 15.72
CA LYS A 245 -12.38 13.41 16.38
C LYS A 245 -12.38 12.06 17.09
N THR A 246 -13.49 11.72 17.74
CA THR A 246 -13.69 10.46 18.48
C THR A 246 -13.79 9.22 17.57
N ASP A 247 -14.12 9.41 16.30
CA ASP A 247 -14.33 8.30 15.35
C ASP A 247 -13.07 7.99 14.52
N LEU A 248 -12.08 8.90 14.50
CA LEU A 248 -10.93 8.82 13.59
C LEU A 248 -10.11 7.53 13.76
N VAL A 249 -9.81 7.11 15.00
CA VAL A 249 -9.03 5.88 15.25
C VAL A 249 -9.75 4.64 14.72
N THR A 250 -11.03 4.51 15.06
CA THR A 250 -11.88 3.40 14.62
C THR A 250 -12.07 3.40 13.11
N LEU A 251 -12.26 4.58 12.51
CA LEU A 251 -12.39 4.75 11.06
C LEU A 251 -11.10 4.33 10.34
N SER A 252 -9.94 4.87 10.72
CA SER A 252 -8.65 4.53 10.10
C SER A 252 -8.33 3.04 10.26
N SER A 253 -8.58 2.46 11.43
CA SER A 253 -8.36 1.03 11.68
C SER A 253 -9.27 0.15 10.80
N THR A 254 -10.54 0.55 10.67
CA THR A 254 -11.50 -0.16 9.81
C THR A 254 -11.15 -0.03 8.33
N MET A 255 -10.70 1.16 7.90
CA MET A 255 -10.25 1.43 6.53
C MET A 255 -9.01 0.61 6.16
N LEU A 256 -8.03 0.53 7.06
CA LEU A 256 -6.83 -0.29 6.87
C LEU A 256 -7.17 -1.79 6.83
N PHE A 257 -8.11 -2.24 7.66
CA PHE A 257 -8.59 -3.62 7.61
C PHE A 257 -9.33 -3.90 6.29
N ALA A 258 -10.15 -2.97 5.80
CA ALA A 258 -10.83 -3.07 4.49
C ALA A 258 -9.81 -3.15 3.33
N TRP A 259 -8.75 -2.35 3.38
CA TRP A 259 -7.65 -2.44 2.43
C TRP A 259 -6.98 -3.83 2.47
N SER A 260 -6.68 -4.32 3.68
CA SER A 260 -5.99 -5.59 3.89
C SER A 260 -6.79 -6.80 3.41
N ILE A 261 -8.09 -6.86 3.72
CA ILE A 261 -8.95 -7.97 3.28
C ILE A 261 -9.07 -8.01 1.76
N SER A 262 -9.22 -6.85 1.12
CA SER A 262 -9.27 -6.79 -0.35
C SER A 262 -7.93 -7.17 -0.97
N GLY A 263 -6.83 -6.66 -0.43
CA GLY A 263 -5.47 -7.00 -0.88
C GLY A 263 -5.11 -8.48 -0.74
N PHE A 264 -5.83 -9.24 0.10
CA PHE A 264 -5.71 -10.68 0.17
C PHE A 264 -6.67 -11.41 -0.79
N VAL A 265 -7.96 -11.06 -0.76
CA VAL A 265 -9.02 -11.78 -1.50
C VAL A 265 -8.91 -11.56 -3.01
N VAL A 266 -8.65 -10.33 -3.45
CA VAL A 266 -8.67 -9.95 -4.86
C VAL A 266 -7.54 -10.61 -5.66
N PRO A 267 -6.27 -10.60 -5.23
CA PRO A 267 -5.21 -11.34 -5.92
C PRO A 267 -5.46 -12.85 -5.94
N GLY A 268 -6.00 -13.42 -4.86
CA GLY A 268 -6.39 -14.84 -4.83
C GLY A 268 -7.41 -15.18 -5.92
N PHE A 269 -8.43 -14.32 -6.10
CA PHE A 269 -9.37 -14.45 -7.20
C PHE A 269 -8.71 -14.26 -8.58
N GLY A 270 -7.79 -13.30 -8.72
CA GLY A 270 -7.00 -13.10 -9.94
C GLY A 270 -6.19 -14.33 -10.33
N THR A 271 -5.55 -14.98 -9.36
CA THR A 271 -4.78 -16.21 -9.57
C THR A 271 -5.65 -17.33 -10.10
N LEU A 272 -6.88 -17.49 -9.59
CA LEU A 272 -7.83 -18.48 -10.10
C LEU A 272 -8.23 -18.18 -11.56
N LEU A 273 -8.44 -16.90 -11.89
CA LEU A 273 -8.79 -16.49 -13.26
C LEU A 273 -7.66 -16.70 -14.27
N THR A 274 -6.40 -16.76 -13.83
CA THR A 274 -5.25 -17.04 -14.70
C THR A 274 -5.41 -18.37 -15.45
N ALA A 275 -6.05 -19.37 -14.84
CA ALA A 275 -6.30 -20.65 -15.51
C ALA A 275 -7.23 -20.54 -16.73
N ALA A 276 -8.14 -19.57 -16.76
CA ALA A 276 -9.14 -19.41 -17.82
C ALA A 276 -8.76 -18.31 -18.83
N TYR A 277 -8.13 -17.23 -18.37
CA TYR A 277 -7.87 -16.03 -19.17
C TYR A 277 -6.38 -15.70 -19.36
N GLY A 278 -5.49 -16.57 -18.87
CA GLY A 278 -4.05 -16.32 -18.85
C GLY A 278 -3.67 -15.21 -17.88
N THR A 279 -2.40 -14.80 -17.90
CA THR A 279 -1.89 -13.75 -16.99
C THR A 279 -2.39 -12.35 -17.31
N GLN A 280 -3.18 -12.15 -18.36
CA GLN A 280 -3.85 -10.86 -18.59
C GLN A 280 -5.09 -10.68 -17.70
N SER A 281 -5.53 -11.74 -16.99
CA SER A 281 -6.70 -11.72 -16.10
C SER A 281 -6.65 -10.58 -15.07
N PHE A 282 -5.49 -10.32 -14.48
CA PHE A 282 -5.34 -9.27 -13.46
C PHE A 282 -5.60 -7.86 -14.02
N MET A 283 -5.29 -7.63 -15.30
CA MET A 283 -5.57 -6.35 -15.96
C MET A 283 -7.08 -6.12 -16.06
N TYR A 284 -7.83 -7.15 -16.45
CA TYR A 284 -9.30 -7.07 -16.52
C TYR A 284 -9.92 -6.87 -15.14
N VAL A 285 -9.43 -7.59 -14.12
CA VAL A 285 -9.90 -7.41 -12.74
C VAL A 285 -9.62 -5.99 -12.25
N ALA A 286 -8.42 -5.46 -12.48
CA ALA A 286 -8.06 -4.12 -12.09
C ALA A 286 -8.89 -3.04 -12.81
N ILE A 287 -9.11 -3.19 -14.12
CA ILE A 287 -10.01 -2.31 -14.89
C ILE A 287 -11.42 -2.38 -14.30
N ALA A 288 -11.95 -3.57 -14.02
CA ALA A 288 -13.28 -3.75 -13.46
C ALA A 288 -13.41 -3.07 -12.09
N ILE A 289 -12.44 -3.26 -11.18
CA ILE A 289 -12.41 -2.59 -9.87
C ILE A 289 -12.42 -1.08 -10.03
N ALA A 290 -11.58 -0.54 -10.92
CA ALA A 290 -11.47 0.89 -11.14
C ALA A 290 -12.78 1.49 -11.71
N ILE A 291 -13.41 0.82 -12.68
CA ILE A 291 -14.68 1.27 -13.27
C ILE A 291 -15.84 1.17 -12.27
N VAL A 292 -15.94 0.06 -11.53
CA VAL A 292 -16.98 -0.13 -10.52
C VAL A 292 -16.84 0.91 -9.41
N PHE A 293 -15.61 1.18 -8.95
CA PHE A 293 -15.37 2.20 -7.95
C PHE A 293 -15.68 3.61 -8.48
N ALA A 294 -15.26 3.95 -9.70
CA ALA A 294 -15.61 5.22 -10.34
C ALA A 294 -17.12 5.43 -10.45
N ALA A 295 -17.85 4.40 -10.89
CA ALA A 295 -19.32 4.43 -11.00
C ALA A 295 -19.98 4.58 -9.62
N PHE A 296 -19.48 3.88 -8.60
CA PHE A 296 -19.95 4.02 -7.23
C PHE A 296 -19.75 5.45 -6.70
N VAL A 297 -18.58 6.04 -6.92
CA VAL A 297 -18.30 7.43 -6.51
C VAL A 297 -19.19 8.41 -7.27
N ALA A 298 -19.39 8.23 -8.57
CA ALA A 298 -20.30 9.06 -9.37
C ALA A 298 -21.74 9.00 -8.84
N TRP A 299 -22.24 7.81 -8.53
CA TRP A 299 -23.55 7.64 -7.90
C TRP A 299 -23.64 8.33 -6.52
N ARG A 300 -22.56 8.29 -5.72
CA ARG A 300 -22.48 9.01 -4.44
C ARG A 300 -22.40 10.53 -4.59
N ILE A 301 -21.92 11.05 -5.71
CA ILE A 301 -21.98 12.50 -6.00
C ILE A 301 -23.43 12.94 -6.18
N LEU A 302 -24.23 12.15 -6.89
CA LEU A 302 -25.63 12.47 -7.18
C LEU A 302 -26.54 12.34 -5.95
N THR A 303 -26.19 11.43 -5.03
CA THR A 303 -27.06 11.08 -3.89
C THR A 303 -26.68 11.77 -2.57
N ALA A 304 -25.45 12.29 -2.44
CA ALA A 304 -24.93 12.77 -1.16
C ALA A 304 -24.42 14.23 -1.20
N ARG A 305 -24.72 14.97 -0.13
CA ARG A 305 -24.27 16.35 0.07
C ARG A 305 -22.74 16.45 0.17
N ARG A 306 -22.20 17.54 -0.36
CA ARG A 306 -20.79 17.92 -0.28
C ARG A 306 -20.46 18.43 1.13
N VAL A 307 -19.26 18.14 1.63
CA VAL A 307 -18.74 18.77 2.86
C VAL A 307 -18.31 20.20 2.51
N PRO A 308 -18.71 21.24 3.28
CA PRO A 308 -18.31 22.62 3.01
C PRO A 308 -16.78 22.78 2.96
N PRO A 309 -16.23 23.59 2.04
CA PRO A 309 -14.77 23.79 1.92
C PRO A 309 -14.07 24.28 3.20
N ALA A 310 -14.80 24.96 4.09
CA ALA A 310 -14.26 25.44 5.36
C ALA A 310 -14.01 24.31 6.39
N ALA A 311 -14.57 23.12 6.17
CA ALA A 311 -14.47 21.96 7.06
C ALA A 311 -13.56 20.85 6.53
N THR A 312 -12.98 21.01 5.33
CA THR A 312 -12.04 20.03 4.75
C THR A 312 -10.63 20.25 5.29
N GLY A 313 -9.95 19.17 5.66
CA GLY A 313 -8.54 19.20 6.03
C GLY A 313 -7.63 19.35 4.81
N HIS A 314 -6.35 19.61 5.06
CA HIS A 314 -5.32 19.59 4.02
C HIS A 314 -4.95 18.14 3.67
N PHE A 315 -4.66 17.88 2.40
CA PHE A 315 -4.17 16.58 1.94
C PHE A 315 -2.79 16.29 2.52
N ALA A 316 -2.61 15.05 2.93
CA ALA A 316 -1.30 14.48 3.23
C ALA A 316 -1.11 13.21 2.38
N PRO A 317 0.02 13.07 1.65
CA PRO A 317 0.39 11.80 1.03
C PRO A 317 0.37 10.69 2.08
N MET A 318 -0.32 9.59 1.77
CA MET A 318 -0.57 8.49 2.70
C MET A 318 -0.67 7.16 1.94
N THR A 319 -0.22 6.08 2.57
CA THR A 319 -0.40 4.69 2.09
C THR A 319 -0.87 3.81 3.23
N ALA A 320 -1.16 2.54 2.94
CA ALA A 320 -1.50 1.54 3.96
C ALA A 320 -0.46 1.42 5.07
N GLN A 321 0.80 1.73 4.76
CA GLN A 321 1.92 1.69 5.70
C GLN A 321 2.15 3.03 6.44
N ALA A 322 1.40 4.08 6.12
CA ALA A 322 1.51 5.37 6.81
C ALA A 322 0.82 5.30 8.20
N PRO A 323 1.36 6.01 9.22
CA PRO A 323 0.78 5.96 10.56
C PRO A 323 -0.65 6.49 10.59
N VAL A 324 -1.49 5.91 11.44
CA VAL A 324 -2.75 6.55 11.83
C VAL A 324 -2.39 7.85 12.58
N PRO A 325 -2.92 9.02 12.19
CA PRO A 325 -2.58 10.29 12.84
C PRO A 325 -2.88 10.26 14.34
N VAL A 326 -1.90 10.58 15.19
CA VAL A 326 -2.02 10.51 16.67
C VAL A 326 -3.00 11.55 17.23
N ASP A 327 -3.27 12.65 16.51
CA ASP A 327 -4.27 13.65 16.91
C ASP A 327 -5.70 13.10 16.88
N ALA A 328 -5.91 11.92 16.27
CA ALA A 328 -7.12 11.12 16.38
C ALA A 328 -7.20 10.31 17.69
N ALA A 329 -6.05 9.97 18.27
CA ALA A 329 -5.88 9.03 19.37
C ALA A 329 -5.60 9.70 20.73
N ALA A 330 -5.43 11.03 20.76
CA ALA A 330 -5.29 11.77 22.00
C ALA A 330 -6.64 11.77 22.75
N PRO A 331 -6.68 11.37 24.04
CA PRO A 331 -7.82 11.66 24.88
C PRO A 331 -8.04 13.17 24.88
N VAL A 332 -9.29 13.59 24.64
CA VAL A 332 -9.72 14.93 25.02
C VAL A 332 -9.59 14.98 26.54
N ASP A 333 -8.79 15.91 27.02
CA ASP A 333 -8.51 16.24 28.43
C ASP A 333 -7.47 15.38 29.14
N ALA A 334 -6.30 15.96 29.36
CA ALA A 334 -5.69 15.96 30.68
C ALA A 334 -5.47 17.45 31.06
N PRO A 335 -5.83 17.87 32.29
CA PRO A 335 -5.71 19.26 32.74
C PRO A 335 -4.26 19.77 32.71
#